data_AF-A0A2R7ZYG1-F1
#
_entry.id   AF-A0A2R7ZYG1-F1
#
_cell.length_a   1.000
_cell.length_b   1.000
_cell.length_c   1.000
_cell.angle_alpha   90.00
_cell.angle_beta   90.00
_cell.angle_gamma   90.00
#
_symmetry.space_group_name_H-M   'P 1'
#
loop_
_entity.id
_entity.type
_entity.pdbx_description
1 polymer ?
#
loop_
_entity_poly.entity_id
_entity_poly.type
_entity_poly.pdbx_seq_one_letter_code
_entity_poly.pdbx_strand_id
1 'polypeptide(L)' 'MSNTTKEQVNHYLVEAKKEVDRLTTHRTENLADAINYIENELKIETLKGEITAYEKVLNLL' A
#
# COMPACT_ATOMS: atom_id res chain seq x y z
N MET A 1 23.29 -2.63 -13.82
CA MET A 1 21.99 -3.25 -13.48
C MET A 1 20.95 -2.13 -13.56
N SER A 2 19.85 -2.35 -14.28
CA SER A 2 19.07 -1.31 -14.98
C SER A 2 18.29 -0.35 -14.06
N ASN A 3 18.26 0.94 -14.42
CA ASN A 3 17.31 1.94 -13.91
C ASN A 3 15.86 1.44 -13.84
N THR A 4 15.50 0.48 -14.71
CA THR A 4 14.22 -0.22 -14.75
C THR A 4 13.82 -0.87 -13.42
N THR A 5 14.76 -1.43 -12.64
CA THR A 5 14.42 -2.08 -11.36
C THR A 5 14.03 -1.04 -10.30
N LYS A 6 14.73 0.10 -10.27
CA LYS A 6 14.41 1.21 -9.38
C LYS A 6 13.07 1.85 -9.75
N GLU A 7 12.82 2.05 -11.04
CA GLU A 7 11.55 2.55 -11.58
C GLU A 7 10.38 1.62 -11.26
N GLN A 8 10.57 0.30 -11.39
CA GLN A 8 9.57 -0.71 -11.05
C GLN A 8 9.22 -0.71 -9.55
N VAL A 9 10.23 -0.71 -8.68
CA VAL A 9 9.99 -0.68 -7.23
C VAL A 9 9.31 0.64 -6.83
N ASN A 10 9.69 1.76 -7.45
CA ASN A 10 9.02 3.03 -7.23
C ASN A 10 7.55 3.02 -7.72
N HIS A 11 7.27 2.38 -8.85
CA HIS A 11 5.89 2.21 -9.32
C HIS A 11 5.05 1.42 -8.30
N TYR A 12 5.54 0.28 -7.81
CA TYR A 12 4.83 -0.49 -6.78
C TYR A 12 4.63 0.29 -5.47
N LEU A 13 5.63 1.08 -5.06
CA LEU A 13 5.52 1.96 -3.90
C LEU A 13 4.39 2.99 -4.07
N VAL A 14 4.31 3.63 -5.24
CA VAL A 14 3.29 4.64 -5.53
C VAL A 14 1.89 4.02 -5.54
N GLU A 15 1.71 2.87 -6.18
CA GLU A 15 0.41 2.20 -6.25
C GLU A 15 -0.04 1.72 -4.86
N ALA A 16 0.87 1.16 -4.05
CA ALA A 16 0.54 0.77 -2.67
C ALA A 16 0.11 1.96 -1.81
N LYS A 17 0.77 3.13 -1.94
CA LYS A 17 0.40 4.36 -1.23
C LYS A 17 -0.98 4.87 -1.65
N LYS A 18 -1.27 4.93 -2.96
CA LYS A 18 -2.59 5.32 -3.47
C LYS A 18 -3.70 4.42 -2.93
N GLU A 19 -3.43 3.12 -2.84
CA GLU A 19 -4.40 2.16 -2.34
C GLU A 19 -4.70 2.35 -0.85
N VAL A 20 -3.68 2.60 -0.03
CA VAL A 20 -3.85 2.95 1.38
C VAL A 20 -4.69 4.23 1.52
N ASP A 21 -4.41 5.25 0.72
CA ASP A 21 -5.16 6.52 0.75
C ASP A 21 -6.63 6.31 0.37
N ARG A 22 -6.89 5.48 -0.66
CA ARG A 22 -8.25 5.14 -1.09
C ARG A 22 -9.01 4.41 0.00
N LEU A 23 -8.43 3.36 0.59
CA LEU A 23 -9.06 2.57 1.65
C LEU A 23 -9.30 3.42 2.91
N THR A 24 -8.36 4.31 3.25
CA THR A 24 -8.49 5.22 4.39
C THR A 24 -9.59 6.25 4.17
N THR A 25 -9.74 6.76 2.94
CA THR A 25 -10.79 7.73 2.59
C THR A 25 -12.19 7.13 2.75
N HIS A 26 -12.37 5.86 2.36
CA HIS A 26 -13.67 5.16 2.43
C HIS A 26 -13.83 4.36 3.74
N ARG A 27 -12.95 4.58 4.71
CA ARG A 27 -12.92 3.82 5.98
C ARG A 27 -14.18 4.03 6.81
N THR A 28 -14.75 5.23 6.78
CA THR A 28 -15.96 5.58 7.52
C THR A 28 -17.25 5.12 6.83
N GLU A 29 -17.22 4.94 5.51
CA GLU A 29 -18.37 4.49 4.71
C GLU A 29 -18.68 3.00 4.93
N ASN A 30 -17.65 2.21 5.24
CA ASN A 30 -17.77 0.77 5.45
C ASN A 30 -18.16 0.37 6.87
N LEU A 31 -18.43 1.31 7.78
CA LEU A 31 -18.77 1.00 9.18
C LEU A 31 -20.10 0.24 9.33
N ALA A 32 -21.00 0.36 8.36
CA ALA A 32 -22.25 -0.41 8.33
C ALA A 32 -22.04 -1.90 7.96
N ASP A 33 -20.89 -2.23 7.36
CA ASP A 33 -20.51 -3.58 6.97
C ASP A 33 -19.22 -3.99 7.69
N ALA A 34 -19.39 -4.58 8.87
CA ALA A 34 -18.29 -4.92 9.76
C ALA A 34 -17.25 -5.88 9.13
N ILE A 35 -17.68 -6.76 8.20
CA ILE A 35 -16.76 -7.69 7.52
C ILE A 35 -15.89 -6.90 6.54
N ASN A 36 -16.52 -6.10 5.68
CA ASN A 36 -15.79 -5.26 4.73
C ASN A 36 -14.87 -4.26 5.43
N TYR A 37 -15.29 -3.71 6.58
CA TYR A 37 -14.42 -2.88 7.40
C TYR A 37 -13.17 -3.65 7.86
N ILE A 38 -13.31 -4.83 8.47
CA ILE A 38 -12.17 -5.62 8.96
C ILE A 38 -11.24 -6.03 7.82
N GLU A 39 -11.78 -6.45 6.67
CA GLU A 39 -10.97 -6.82 5.50
C GLU A 39 -10.17 -5.62 4.97
N ASN A 40 -10.78 -4.44 4.92
CA ASN A 40 -10.11 -3.21 4.52
C ASN A 40 -8.99 -2.83 5.51
N GLU A 41 -9.20 -2.97 6.82
CA GLU A 41 -8.16 -2.72 7.83
C GLU A 41 -6.98 -3.69 7.68
N LEU A 42 -7.24 -4.99 7.49
CA LEU A 42 -6.19 -5.98 7.24
C LEU A 42 -5.42 -5.68 5.96
N LYS A 43 -6.12 -5.22 4.92
CA LYS A 43 -5.49 -4.84 3.65
C LYS A 43 -4.60 -3.60 3.82
N ILE A 44 -5.04 -2.60 4.58
CA ILE A 44 -4.25 -1.41 4.92
C ILE A 44 -2.95 -1.81 5.62
N GLU A 45 -3.00 -2.67 6.64
CA GLU A 45 -1.79 -3.10 7.35
C GLU A 45 -0.82 -3.89 6.48
N THR A 46 -1.35 -4.75 5.59
CA THR A 46 -0.53 -5.47 4.61
C THR A 46 0.20 -4.50 3.67
N LEU A 47 -0.53 -3.51 3.11
CA LEU A 47 0.04 -2.51 2.21
C LEU A 47 1.10 -1.63 2.89
N LYS A 48 0.93 -1.28 4.18
CA LYS A 48 1.95 -0.58 4.97
C LYS A 48 3.24 -1.40 5.10
N GLY A 49 3.11 -2.70 5.27
CA GLY A 49 4.23 -3.65 5.26
C GLY A 49 4.97 -3.63 3.91
N GLU A 50 4.23 -3.72 2.81
CA GLU A 50 4.76 -3.66 1.44
C GLU A 50 5.47 -2.33 1.16
N ILE A 51 4.85 -1.19 1.53
CA ILE A 51 5.46 0.14 1.43
C ILE A 51 6.81 0.19 2.15
N THR A 52 6.86 -0.30 3.39
CA THR A 52 8.10 -0.36 4.18
C THR A 52 9.16 -1.20 3.48
N ALA A 53 8.77 -2.33 2.88
CA ALA A 53 9.69 -3.19 2.15
C ALA A 53 10.22 -2.50 0.87
N TYR A 54 9.35 -1.87 0.08
CA TYR A 54 9.75 -1.15 -1.14
C TYR A 54 10.67 0.03 -0.83
N GLU A 55 10.40 0.80 0.23
CA GLU A 55 11.27 1.88 0.69
C GLU A 55 12.65 1.37 1.10
N LYS A 56 12.71 0.25 1.83
CA LYS A 56 13.99 -0.40 2.17
C LYS A 56 14.76 -0.84 0.93
N VAL A 57 14.08 -1.44 -0.06
CA VAL A 57 14.73 -1.88 -1.31
C VAL A 57 15.24 -0.68 -2.11
N LEU A 58 14.45 0.40 -2.25
CA LEU A 58 14.88 1.61 -2.97
C LEU A 58 16.10 2.27 -2.33
N ASN A 59 16.24 2.21 -1.00
CA ASN A 59 17.41 2.72 -0.30
C ASN A 59 18.68 1.89 -0.55
N LEU A 60 18.55 0.65 -1.05
CA LEU A 60 19.67 -0.23 -1.39
C LEU A 60 20.02 -0.22 -2.88
N LEU A 61 19.25 0.50 -3.71
CA LEU A 61 19.40 0.62 -5.18
C LEU A 61 20.00 1.96 -5.63
#